data_AF-A0A2D5AVV2-F1
#
_entry.id   AF-A0A2D5AVV2-F1
#
_cell.length_a   1.000
_cell.length_b   1.000
_cell.length_c   1.000
_cell.angle_alpha   90.00
_cell.angle_beta   90.00
_cell.angle_gamma   90.00
#
_symmetry.space_group_name_H-M   'P 1'
#
loop_
_entity.id
_entity.type
_entity.pdbx_description
1 polymer ?
#
loop_
_entity_poly.entity_id
_entity_poly.type
_entity_poly.pdbx_seq_one_letter_code
_entity_poly.pdbx_strand_id
1 'polypeptide(L)' 'MGELEQEYGDRVYFNVISAGETAKRQDEVEAFGFADLKHGMVGFSSDGKNLIRVPGHQFGRERIEAAVKAVLAAG' A
#
# COMPACT_ATOMS: atom_id res chain seq x y z
N MET A 1 -2.64 -2.57 -13.77
CA MET A 1 -1.86 -1.46 -13.17
C MET A 1 -1.14 -0.77 -14.30
N GLY A 2 -1.60 0.42 -14.73
CA GLY A 2 -1.14 0.98 -16.01
C GLY A 2 -0.94 2.49 -16.00
N GLU A 3 -1.85 3.26 -15.39
CA GLU A 3 -1.77 4.74 -15.45
C GLU A 3 -1.06 5.35 -14.23
N LEU A 4 -1.43 4.95 -13.00
CA LEU A 4 -0.85 5.51 -11.78
C LEU A 4 0.65 5.21 -11.64
N GLU A 5 1.10 4.04 -12.07
CA GLU A 5 2.52 3.70 -12.06
C GLU A 5 3.31 4.48 -13.11
N GLN A 6 2.71 4.83 -14.26
CA GLN A 6 3.35 5.73 -15.23
C GLN A 6 3.41 7.17 -14.71
N GLU A 7 2.38 7.60 -13.97
CA GLU A 7 2.25 8.98 -13.50
C GLU A 7 3.09 9.25 -12.24
N TYR A 8 3.20 8.26 -11.34
CA TYR A 8 3.89 8.38 -10.05
C TYR A 8 5.10 7.46 -9.90
N GLY A 9 5.41 6.58 -10.87
CA GLY A 9 6.47 5.57 -10.76
C GLY A 9 7.88 6.13 -10.56
N ASP A 10 8.14 7.36 -10.97
CA ASP A 10 9.40 8.07 -10.71
C ASP A 10 9.54 8.50 -9.23
N ARG A 11 8.42 8.58 -8.50
CA ARG A 11 8.33 9.11 -7.13
C ARG A 11 7.90 8.06 -6.11
N VAL A 12 7.14 7.06 -6.54
CA VAL A 12 6.54 6.03 -5.69
C VAL A 12 6.65 4.68 -6.39
N TYR A 13 7.22 3.71 -5.69
CA TYR A 13 7.27 2.33 -6.14
C TYR A 13 5.97 1.60 -5.74
N PHE A 14 5.29 1.02 -6.71
CA PHE A 14 4.10 0.20 -6.47
C PHE A 14 4.49 -1.27 -6.40
N ASN A 15 4.08 -1.95 -5.33
CA ASN A 15 4.29 -3.40 -5.18
C ASN A 15 2.96 -4.08 -4.88
N VAL A 16 2.65 -5.14 -5.63
CA VAL A 16 1.42 -5.91 -5.47
C VAL A 16 1.76 -7.26 -4.89
N ILE A 17 1.41 -7.45 -3.63
CA ILE A 17 1.58 -8.74 -2.97
C ILE A 17 0.27 -9.51 -3.12
N SER A 18 0.37 -10.70 -3.70
CA SER A 18 -0.79 -11.57 -3.89
C SER A 18 -1.30 -12.13 -2.56
N ALA A 19 -2.60 -12.43 -2.48
CA ALA A 19 -3.23 -12.98 -1.26
C ALA A 19 -2.47 -14.20 -0.70
N GLY A 20 -1.96 -15.09 -1.58
CA GLY A 20 -1.18 -16.27 -1.19
C GLY A 20 0.21 -15.96 -0.62
N GLU A 21 0.83 -14.84 -1.01
CA GLU A 21 2.10 -14.35 -0.44
C GLU A 21 1.86 -13.67 0.91
N THR A 22 0.82 -12.83 1.01
CA THR A 22 0.40 -12.25 2.31
C THR A 22 -0.02 -13.31 3.31
N ALA A 23 -0.64 -14.42 2.88
CA ALA A 23 -0.99 -15.53 3.76
C ALA A 23 0.24 -16.25 4.33
N LYS A 24 1.35 -16.29 3.58
CA LYS A 24 2.62 -16.83 4.08
C LYS A 24 3.33 -15.89 5.05
N ARG A 25 3.00 -14.60 5.00
CA ARG A 25 3.59 -13.53 5.83
C ARG A 25 2.55 -12.92 6.76
N GLN A 26 1.66 -13.77 7.29
CA GLN A 26 0.51 -13.32 8.08
C GLN A 26 0.96 -12.49 9.30
N ASP A 27 2.04 -12.89 9.98
CA ASP A 27 2.61 -12.15 11.10
C ASP A 27 3.03 -10.72 10.73
N GLU A 28 3.61 -10.52 9.54
CA GLU A 28 3.98 -9.18 9.06
C GLU A 28 2.72 -8.36 8.73
N VAL A 29 1.74 -8.97 8.07
CA VAL A 29 0.46 -8.35 7.73
C VAL A 29 -0.30 -7.90 8.99
N GLU A 30 -0.29 -8.73 10.03
CA GLU A 30 -0.85 -8.41 11.34
C GLU A 30 -0.07 -7.29 12.04
N ALA A 31 1.27 -7.27 11.94
CA ALA A 31 2.10 -6.16 12.46
C ALA A 31 1.80 -4.82 11.76
N PHE A 32 1.34 -4.86 10.50
CA PHE A 32 0.82 -3.69 9.79
C PHE A 32 -0.63 -3.32 10.18
N GLY A 33 -1.27 -4.07 11.06
CA GLY A 33 -2.62 -3.78 11.57
C GLY A 33 -3.76 -4.37 10.73
N PHE A 34 -3.48 -5.31 9.83
CA PHE A 34 -4.48 -5.96 8.98
C PHE A 34 -5.00 -7.28 9.57
N ALA A 35 -5.25 -7.29 10.89
CA ALA A 35 -5.70 -8.49 11.61
C ALA A 35 -7.08 -8.99 11.14
N ASP A 36 -8.00 -8.08 10.78
CA ASP A 36 -9.38 -8.41 10.38
C ASP A 36 -9.56 -8.46 8.86
N LEU A 37 -8.83 -7.59 8.13
CA LEU A 37 -8.92 -7.46 6.69
C LEU A 37 -7.63 -7.96 6.05
N LYS A 38 -7.63 -9.17 5.48
CA LYS A 38 -6.48 -9.77 4.77
C LYS A 38 -6.03 -9.00 3.51
N HIS A 39 -6.63 -7.84 3.23
CA HIS A 39 -6.39 -7.02 2.07
C HIS A 39 -6.31 -5.56 2.49
N GLY A 40 -5.32 -4.86 1.96
CA GLY A 40 -5.00 -3.52 2.37
C GLY A 40 -3.91 -2.90 1.51
N MET A 41 -3.76 -1.60 1.64
CA MET A 41 -2.65 -0.83 1.08
C MET A 41 -1.83 -0.26 2.22
N VAL A 42 -0.50 -0.34 2.08
CA VAL A 42 0.44 0.26 3.02
C VAL A 42 1.38 1.15 2.23
N GLY A 43 1.57 2.36 2.72
CA GLY A 43 2.55 3.30 2.17
C GLY A 43 3.74 3.40 3.11
N PHE A 44 4.94 3.29 2.56
CA PHE A 44 6.20 3.40 3.28
C PHE A 44 6.96 4.64 2.83
N SER A 45 7.70 5.26 3.75
CA SER A 45 8.72 6.25 3.41
C SER A 45 9.97 5.54 2.85
N SER A 46 10.87 6.28 2.22
CA SER A 46 12.17 5.77 1.75
C SER A 46 13.03 5.17 2.89
N ASP A 47 12.78 5.58 4.13
CA ASP A 47 13.42 5.07 5.35
C ASP A 47 12.75 3.78 5.91
N GLY A 48 11.76 3.23 5.21
CA GLY A 48 11.04 2.01 5.61
C GLY A 48 9.98 2.22 6.70
N LYS A 49 9.72 3.46 7.11
CA LYS A 49 8.66 3.78 8.09
C LYS A 49 7.28 3.72 7.46
N ASN A 50 6.34 3.10 8.16
CA ASN A 50 4.92 3.10 7.79
C ASN A 50 4.38 4.54 7.86
N LEU A 51 3.95 5.09 6.72
CA LEU A 51 3.34 6.43 6.65
C LEU A 51 1.82 6.35 6.65
N ILE A 52 1.26 5.41 5.88
CA ILE A 52 -0.20 5.24 5.76
C ILE A 52 -0.59 3.77 5.72
N ARG A 53 -1.82 3.50 6.17
CA ARG A 53 -2.45 2.18 6.14
C ARG A 53 -3.90 2.38 5.71
N VAL A 54 -4.29 1.76 4.61
CA VAL A 54 -5.65 1.84 4.08
C VAL A 54 -6.22 0.41 4.00
N PRO A 55 -7.05 -0.01 4.95
CA PRO A 55 -7.72 -1.31 4.88
C PRO A 55 -8.77 -1.35 3.77
N GLY A 56 -8.87 -2.47 3.07
CA GLY A 56 -9.87 -2.67 2.01
C GLY A 56 -9.47 -3.70 0.95
N HIS A 57 -10.47 -4.26 0.29
CA HIS A 57 -10.30 -5.29 -0.75
C HIS A 57 -10.32 -4.71 -2.18
N GLN A 58 -11.04 -3.59 -2.39
CA GLN A 58 -11.11 -2.89 -3.66
C GLN A 58 -10.71 -1.43 -3.48
N PHE A 59 -9.62 -1.03 -4.13
CA PHE A 59 -9.18 0.35 -4.20
C PHE A 59 -9.47 0.89 -5.60
N GLY A 60 -10.42 1.83 -5.70
CA GLY A 60 -10.58 2.63 -6.92
C GLY A 60 -9.41 3.60 -7.10
N ARG A 61 -9.21 4.11 -8.32
CA ARG A 61 -8.14 5.05 -8.69
C ARG A 61 -7.99 6.18 -7.67
N GLU A 62 -9.10 6.83 -7.31
CA GLU A 62 -9.11 7.97 -6.38
C GLU A 62 -8.53 7.63 -5.00
N ARG A 63 -8.80 6.42 -4.48
CA ARG A 63 -8.24 6.00 -3.19
C ARG A 63 -6.76 5.72 -3.27
N ILE A 64 -6.30 5.10 -4.37
CA ILE A 64 -4.88 4.85 -4.60
C ILE A 64 -4.14 6.19 -4.75
N GLU A 65 -4.71 7.13 -5.49
CA GLU A 65 -4.13 8.46 -5.71
C GLU A 65 -4.07 9.29 -4.42
N ALA A 66 -5.12 9.24 -3.59
CA ALA A 66 -5.12 9.86 -2.28
C ALA A 66 -4.05 9.25 -1.35
N ALA A 67 -3.88 7.92 -1.39
CA ALA A 67 -2.84 7.23 -0.65
C ALA A 67 -1.43 7.65 -1.10
N VAL A 68 -1.19 7.70 -2.42
CA VAL A 68 0.07 8.17 -3.01
C VAL A 68 0.39 9.61 -2.60
N LYS A 69 -0.59 10.52 -2.69
CA LYS A 69 -0.42 11.92 -2.26
C LYS A 69 -0.12 12.02 -0.76
N ALA A 70 -0.76 11.19 0.06
CA ALA A 70 -0.48 11.16 1.50
C ALA A 70 0.94 10.65 1.81
N VAL A 71 1.43 9.64 1.10
CA VAL A 71 2.81 9.16 1.20
C VAL A 71 3.80 10.26 0.81
N LEU A 72 3.55 10.93 -0.33
CA LEU A 72 4.42 12.00 -0.83
C LEU A 72 4.38 13.28 0.02
N ALA A 73 3.32 13.49 0.80
CA ALA A 73 3.21 14.61 1.72
C ALA A 73 3.80 14.31 3.12
N ALA A 74 3.85 13.04 3.50
CA ALA A 74 4.33 12.59 4.81
C ALA A 74 5.80 12.12 4.80
N GLY A 75 6.36 11.83 3.63
CA GLY A 75 7.77 11.51 3.40
C GLY A 75 8.58 12.72 2.97
#